data_AF-A0A1H7I3D8-F1
#
_entry.id   AF-A0A1H7I3D8-F1
#
_cell.length_a   1.000
_cell.length_b   1.000
_cell.length_c   1.000
_cell.angle_alpha   90.00
_cell.angle_beta   90.00
_cell.angle_gamma   90.00
#
_symmetry.space_group_name_H-M   'P 1'
#
loop_
_entity.id
_entity.type
_entity.pdbx_description
1 polymer ?
#
loop_
_entity_poly.entity_id
_entity_poly.type
_entity_poly.pdbx_seq_one_letter_code
_entity_poly.pdbx_strand_id
1 'polypeptide(L)' 'MTGQSGTSVRVWVKTEIGPRHVVAQAHDALNNPIGEETVVTEPHDLYEMARRYGVTLDHFDFEGESADIVESLTPPNQA' A
#
# COMPACT_ATOMS: atom_id res chain seq x y z
N MET A 1 15.33 -14.45 -19.95
CA MET A 1 13.91 -14.51 -19.55
C MET A 1 13.65 -13.30 -18.68
N THR A 2 12.83 -12.37 -19.14
CA THR A 2 12.67 -11.02 -18.61
C THR A 2 11.59 -10.97 -17.52
N GLY A 3 11.98 -10.49 -16.34
CA GLY A 3 11.14 -9.78 -15.37
C GLY A 3 9.93 -10.52 -14.80
N GLN A 4 10.15 -11.43 -13.85
CA GLN A 4 9.09 -11.83 -12.91
C GLN A 4 9.36 -11.13 -11.58
N SER A 5 9.16 -9.81 -11.55
CA SER A 5 9.08 -9.09 -10.28
C SER A 5 7.72 -9.41 -9.68
N GLY A 6 7.57 -10.56 -9.03
CA GLY A 6 6.33 -10.95 -8.33
C GLY A 6 6.11 -10.15 -7.05
N THR A 7 6.63 -8.93 -6.99
CA THR A 7 6.50 -8.05 -5.84
C THR A 7 5.11 -7.45 -5.85
N SER A 8 4.40 -7.56 -4.73
CA SER A 8 3.11 -6.92 -4.50
C SER A 8 3.17 -6.07 -3.23
N VAL A 9 2.23 -5.15 -3.08
CA VAL A 9 2.09 -4.37 -1.84
C VAL A 9 0.76 -4.71 -1.23
N ARG A 10 0.75 -5.20 0.01
CA ARG A 10 -0.46 -5.47 0.75
C ARG A 10 -0.81 -4.25 1.59
N VAL A 11 -2.06 -3.85 1.59
CA VAL A 11 -2.56 -2.64 2.26
C VAL A 11 -3.75 -3.00 3.15
N TRP A 12 -3.61 -2.85 4.47
CA TRP A 12 -4.64 -3.26 5.43
C TRP A 12 -4.83 -2.22 6.54
N VAL A 13 -5.95 -2.33 7.25
CA VAL A 13 -6.24 -1.48 8.41
C VAL A 13 -5.68 -2.15 9.65
N LYS A 14 -4.76 -1.48 10.35
CA LYS A 14 -4.23 -1.92 11.64
C LYS A 14 -4.94 -1.17 12.76
N THR A 15 -5.70 -1.88 13.58
CA THR A 15 -6.49 -1.31 14.68
C THR A 15 -5.75 -1.30 16.02
N GLU A 16 -4.52 -1.79 16.06
CA GLU A 16 -3.75 -2.01 17.30
C GLU A 16 -3.03 -0.75 17.81
N ILE A 17 -2.96 0.31 16.99
CA ILE A 17 -2.20 1.55 17.28
C ILE A 17 -3.14 2.76 17.23
N GLY A 18 -4.14 2.85 18.10
CA GLY A 18 -5.01 4.05 18.18
C GLY A 18 -6.05 4.15 17.04
N PRO A 19 -6.37 5.34 16.50
CA PRO A 19 -7.40 5.48 15.45
C PRO A 19 -7.07 4.57 14.25
N ARG A 20 -8.08 4.17 13.47
CA ARG A 20 -7.91 3.23 12.34
C ARG A 20 -6.82 3.75 11.39
N HIS A 21 -5.64 3.12 11.40
CA HIS A 21 -4.54 3.46 10.50
C HIS A 21 -4.46 2.44 9.37
N VAL A 22 -4.33 2.94 8.14
CA VAL A 22 -3.98 2.10 7.00
C VAL A 22 -2.47 1.90 7.02
N VAL A 23 -2.03 0.66 6.81
CA VAL A 23 -0.63 0.30 6.68
C VAL A 23 -0.43 -0.45 5.38
N ALA A 24 0.76 -0.31 4.81
CA ALA A 24 1.15 -0.97 3.59
C ALA A 24 2.51 -1.65 3.75
N GLN A 25 2.68 -2.83 3.16
CA GLN A 25 3.94 -3.57 3.18
C GLN A 25 4.18 -4.30 1.87
N ALA A 26 5.40 -4.17 1.36
CA ALA A 26 5.84 -4.88 0.16
C ALA A 26 6.18 -6.34 0.47
N HIS A 27 5.73 -7.22 -0.41
CA HIS A 27 5.91 -8.66 -0.34
C HIS A 27 6.54 -9.17 -1.65
N ASP A 28 7.36 -10.21 -1.58
CA ASP A 28 7.86 -10.89 -2.78
C ASP A 28 6.83 -11.87 -3.38
N ALA A 29 7.19 -12.55 -4.47
CA ALA A 29 6.35 -13.53 -5.16
C ALA A 29 5.86 -14.68 -4.28
N LEU A 30 6.60 -15.01 -3.22
CA LEU A 30 6.29 -16.02 -2.23
C LEU A 30 5.54 -15.47 -1.00
N ASN A 31 5.10 -14.21 -1.04
CA ASN A 31 4.44 -13.50 0.04
C ASN A 31 5.30 -13.33 1.31
N ASN A 32 6.64 -13.26 1.20
CA ASN A 32 7.46 -12.84 2.34
C ASN A 32 7.60 -11.32 2.35
N PRO A 33 7.56 -10.68 3.53
CA PRO A 33 7.77 -9.24 3.62
C PRO A 33 9.21 -8.90 3.22
N ILE A 34 9.36 -7.99 2.27
CA ILE A 34 10.66 -7.49 1.79
C ILE A 34 10.92 -6.03 2.22
N GLY A 35 10.01 -5.48 3.03
CA GLY A 35 10.04 -4.10 3.50
C GLY A 35 9.40 -3.95 4.87
N GLU A 36 9.63 -2.79 5.47
CA GLU A 36 8.97 -2.40 6.72
C GLU A 36 7.50 -2.04 6.46
N GLU A 37 6.66 -2.23 7.48
CA GLU A 37 5.30 -1.71 7.48
C GLU A 37 5.35 -0.19 7.42
N THR A 38 4.69 0.41 6.42
CA THR A 38 4.59 1.86 6.25
C THR A 38 3.18 2.28 6.60
N VAL A 39 3.03 3.26 7.49
CA VAL A 39 1.73 3.86 7.77
C VAL A 39 1.34 4.75 6.60
N VAL A 40 0.19 4.46 5.99
CA VAL A 40 -0.38 5.23 4.89
C VAL A 40 -1.23 6.33 5.50
N THR A 41 -0.71 7.56 5.41
CA THR A 41 -1.38 8.76 5.92
C THR A 41 -1.98 9.59 4.79
N GLU A 42 -1.43 9.44 3.59
CA GLU A 42 -1.89 10.08 2.38
C GLU A 42 -1.75 9.13 1.17
N PRO A 43 -2.55 9.30 0.10
CA PRO A 43 -2.43 8.47 -1.09
C PRO A 43 -1.02 8.50 -1.71
N HIS A 44 -0.29 9.61 -1.53
CA HIS A 44 1.07 9.78 -2.01
C HIS A 44 2.05 8.72 -1.44
N ASP A 45 1.84 8.27 -0.21
CA ASP A 45 2.68 7.25 0.44
C ASP A 45 2.71 5.95 -0.38
N LEU A 46 1.57 5.58 -0.98
CA LEU A 46 1.44 4.40 -1.83
C LEU A 46 2.21 4.57 -3.15
N TYR A 47 2.23 5.78 -3.72
CA TYR A 47 3.02 6.07 -4.92
C TYR A 47 4.52 5.99 -4.64
N GLU A 48 4.97 6.50 -3.49
CA GLU A 48 6.37 6.41 -3.09
C GLU A 48 6.77 4.96 -2.80
N MET A 49 5.90 4.15 -2.18
CA MET A 49 6.12 2.71 -2.07
C MET A 49 6.20 2.02 -3.44
N ALA A 50 5.28 2.32 -4.34
CA ALA A 50 5.26 1.75 -5.68
C ALA A 50 6.59 2.02 -6.40
N ARG A 51 7.06 3.27 -6.34
CA ARG A 51 8.35 3.70 -6.89
C ARG A 51 9.55 3.02 -6.20
N ARG A 52 9.51 2.88 -4.87
CA ARG A 52 10.58 2.27 -4.08
C ARG A 52 10.78 0.80 -4.40
N TYR A 53 9.68 0.07 -4.58
CA TYR A 53 9.70 -1.37 -4.84
C TYR A 53 9.60 -1.72 -6.33
N GLY A 54 9.50 -0.72 -7.20
CA GLY A 54 9.41 -0.92 -8.65
C GLY A 54 8.15 -1.64 -9.09
N VAL A 55 7.05 -1.44 -8.35
CA VAL A 55 5.72 -2.01 -8.65
C VAL A 55 4.78 -0.93 -9.14
N THR A 56 3.71 -1.31 -9.84
CA THR A 56 2.61 -0.41 -10.19
C THR A 56 1.52 -0.48 -9.13
N LEU A 57 0.65 0.54 -9.07
CA LEU A 57 -0.52 0.53 -8.18
C LEU A 57 -1.47 -0.65 -8.44
N ASP A 58 -1.46 -1.24 -9.64
CA ASP A 58 -2.20 -2.46 -9.98
C ASP A 58 -1.77 -3.69 -9.15
N HIS A 59 -0.53 -3.69 -8.63
CA HIS A 59 -0.01 -4.74 -7.75
C HIS A 59 -0.28 -4.47 -6.26
N PHE A 60 -1.15 -3.52 -5.94
CA PHE A 60 -1.56 -3.23 -4.56
C PHE A 60 -2.81 -4.04 -4.22
N ASP A 61 -2.71 -4.86 -3.20
CA ASP A 61 -3.78 -5.66 -2.65
C ASP A 61 -4.37 -4.93 -1.44
N PHE A 62 -5.55 -4.34 -1.62
CA PHE A 62 -6.26 -3.60 -0.57
C PHE A 62 -7.22 -4.52 0.19
N GLU A 63 -6.99 -4.68 1.49
CA GLU A 63 -7.82 -5.49 2.37
C GLU A 63 -8.87 -4.69 3.12
N GLY A 64 -10.12 -5.18 3.06
CA GLY A 64 -11.22 -4.65 3.86
C GLY A 64 -11.54 -3.19 3.54
N GLU A 65 -11.62 -2.36 4.58
CA GLU A 65 -11.94 -0.92 4.46
C GLU A 65 -10.71 -0.07 4.05
N SER A 66 -9.54 -0.66 3.77
CA SER A 66 -8.31 0.11 3.52
C SER A 66 -8.40 0.98 2.25
N ALA A 67 -9.02 0.47 1.19
CA ALA A 67 -9.25 1.23 -0.05
C ALA A 67 -10.16 2.45 0.19
N ASP A 68 -11.24 2.29 0.94
CA ASP A 68 -12.21 3.36 1.25
C ASP A 68 -11.59 4.46 2.11
N ILE A 69 -10.75 4.08 3.08
CA ILE A 69 -10.01 5.04 3.91
C ILE A 69 -8.99 5.80 3.07
N VAL A 70 -8.20 5.12 2.23
CA VAL A 70 -7.23 5.77 1.34
C VAL A 70 -7.92 6.71 0.35
N GLU A 71 -9.04 6.30 -0.23
CA GLU A 71 -9.83 7.15 -1.12
C GLU A 71 -10.37 8.38 -0.37
N SER A 72 -10.84 8.21 0.86
CA SER A 72 -11.29 9.29 1.74
C SER A 72 -10.18 10.25 2.19
N LEU A 73 -8.92 9.79 2.21
CA LEU A 73 -7.74 10.63 2.47
C LEU A 73 -7.37 11.49 1.26
N THR A 74 -7.84 11.13 0.06
CA THR A 74 -7.72 11.99 -1.12
C THR A 74 -8.62 13.21 -0.90
N PRO A 75 -8.07 14.43 -0.78
CA PRO A 75 -8.91 15.60 -0.62
C PRO A 75 -9.85 15.71 -1.83
N PRO A 76 -11.15 15.97 -1.62
CA PRO A 76 -12.03 16.28 -2.73
C PRO A 76 -11.49 17.56 -3.36
N ASN A 77 -11.13 17.49 -4.64
CA ASN A 77 -10.99 18.66 -5.51
C ASN A 77 -9.71 19.51 -5.30
N GLN A 78 -8.62 19.12 -5.98
CA GLN A 78 -7.77 20.11 -6.66
C GLN A 78 -8.28 20.21 -8.11
N ALA A 79 -9.42 20.89 -8.32
CA ALA A 79 -9.84 21.35 -9.64
C ALA A 79 -9.22 22.72 -9.96
#